data_AF-A0A9D5SWU9-F1
#
_entry.id   AF-A0A9D5SWU9-F1
#
_cell.length_a   1.000
_cell.length_b   1.000
_cell.length_c   1.000
_cell.angle_alpha   90.00
_cell.angle_beta   90.00
_cell.angle_gamma   90.00
#
_symmetry.space_group_name_H-M   'P 1'
#
loop_
_entity.id
_entity.type
_entity.pdbx_description
1 polymer ?
#
loop_
_entity_poly.entity_id
_entity_poly.type
_entity_poly.pdbx_seq_one_letter_code
_entity_poly.pdbx_strand_id
1 'polypeptide(L)'
;MSEGIRKRYADMYSGIFYRRYVLGEWCAAEGLVYPMFERECHITESSPPYDRCFLSCDYGTHNPFALGLVSVRHTEKGLCYRLEREFYHDGRKAGQLTDSQYADRLVEFNGGEGAYVVVDPSASSFIAELRRRGIEVRKASNDVHEGIRCVAAALTEGRLTVSPACTNTIREFSCYSWDIKAAEHGEDRPVKQNDHAMDMLRYALYSDRRMDGRKERYSGRGIRG
;
A
#
# COMPACT_ATOMS: atom_id res chain seq x y z
N MET A 1 6.47 -23.55 -19.09
CA MET A 1 5.81 -22.23 -18.93
C MET A 1 6.18 -21.39 -20.14
N SER A 2 5.22 -20.70 -20.78
CA SER A 2 5.52 -19.96 -22.01
C SER A 2 6.41 -18.74 -21.72
N GLU A 3 7.32 -18.46 -22.65
CA GLU A 3 8.30 -17.36 -22.60
C GLU A 3 7.65 -16.00 -22.34
N GLY A 4 6.42 -15.79 -22.84
CA GLY A 4 5.65 -14.56 -22.64
C GLY A 4 5.16 -14.35 -21.19
N ILE A 5 4.86 -15.42 -20.44
CA ILE A 5 4.53 -15.30 -19.01
C ILE A 5 5.79 -14.94 -18.23
N ARG A 6 6.92 -15.57 -18.56
CA ARG A 6 8.21 -15.30 -17.91
C ARG A 6 8.66 -13.85 -18.13
N LYS A 7 8.51 -13.34 -19.36
CA LYS A 7 8.81 -11.93 -19.70
C LYS A 7 7.90 -10.95 -18.98
N ARG A 8 6.59 -11.22 -18.89
CA ARG A 8 5.66 -10.34 -18.16
C ARG A 8 5.93 -10.32 -16.65
N TYR A 9 6.28 -11.46 -16.06
CA TYR A 9 6.75 -11.52 -14.66
C TYR A 9 8.09 -10.81 -14.48
N ALA A 10 8.98 -10.90 -15.47
CA ALA A 10 10.25 -10.19 -15.49
C ALA A 10 10.05 -8.67 -15.48
N ASP A 11 9.13 -8.16 -16.30
CA ASP A 11 8.85 -6.71 -16.43
C ASP A 11 8.13 -6.13 -15.19
N MET A 12 7.44 -6.96 -14.39
CA MET A 12 6.78 -6.54 -13.13
C MET A 12 7.76 -6.28 -12.00
N TYR A 13 8.97 -6.84 -12.07
CA TYR A 13 9.97 -6.74 -11.01
C TYR A 13 11.16 -5.92 -11.49
N SER A 14 11.60 -4.96 -10.68
CA SER A 14 12.85 -4.22 -10.91
C SER A 14 13.76 -4.32 -9.68
N GLY A 15 15.04 -4.02 -9.87
CA GLY A 15 16.03 -4.05 -8.79
C GLY A 15 16.16 -5.43 -8.13
N ILE A 16 16.09 -5.47 -6.80
CA ILE A 16 16.29 -6.73 -6.06
C ILE A 16 15.20 -7.77 -6.29
N PHE A 17 13.96 -7.34 -6.50
CA PHE A 17 12.87 -8.26 -6.75
C PHE A 17 13.06 -9.02 -8.06
N TYR A 18 13.62 -8.38 -9.09
CA TYR A 18 13.97 -9.04 -10.34
C TYR A 18 15.04 -10.11 -10.12
N ARG A 19 16.13 -9.74 -9.44
CA ARG A 19 17.24 -10.65 -9.13
C ARG A 19 16.76 -11.89 -8.39
N ARG A 20 15.95 -11.73 -7.34
CA ARG A 20 15.44 -12.87 -6.55
C ARG A 20 14.42 -13.71 -7.31
N TYR A 21 13.36 -13.10 -7.83
CA TYR A 21 12.19 -13.85 -8.29
C TYR A 21 12.23 -14.20 -9.78
N VAL A 22 13.04 -13.50 -10.58
CA VAL A 22 13.17 -13.75 -12.02
C VAL A 22 14.47 -14.49 -12.32
N LEU A 23 15.59 -14.03 -11.75
CA LEU A 23 16.91 -14.66 -11.95
C LEU A 23 17.21 -15.79 -10.97
N GLY A 24 16.48 -15.89 -9.85
CA GLY A 24 16.73 -16.91 -8.83
C GLY A 24 17.99 -16.63 -8.00
N GLU A 25 18.46 -15.40 -7.97
CA GLU A 25 19.69 -15.01 -7.28
C GLU A 25 19.46 -14.87 -5.77
N TRP A 26 20.41 -15.37 -4.99
CA TRP A 26 20.50 -15.12 -3.56
C TRP A 26 21.24 -13.79 -3.34
N CYS A 27 20.51 -12.68 -3.35
CA CYS A 27 21.04 -11.34 -3.05
C CYS A 27 20.43 -10.80 -1.76
N ALA A 28 21.24 -10.14 -0.91
CA ALA A 28 20.75 -9.42 0.27
C ALA A 28 19.93 -8.20 -0.13
N ALA A 29 18.91 -7.87 0.66
CA ALA A 29 18.09 -6.68 0.46
C ALA A 29 18.81 -5.42 0.96
N GLU A 30 19.23 -4.58 0.02
CA GLU A 30 19.82 -3.27 0.29
C GLU A 30 19.10 -2.16 -0.49
N GLY A 31 19.19 -0.94 0.05
CA GLY A 31 18.64 0.27 -0.59
C GLY A 31 17.15 0.47 -0.37
N LEU A 32 16.55 1.31 -1.21
CA LEU A 32 15.12 1.63 -1.13
C LEU A 32 14.25 0.41 -1.42
N VAL A 33 13.12 0.31 -0.73
CA VAL A 33 12.09 -0.71 -1.00
C VAL A 33 11.40 -0.44 -2.33
N TYR A 34 11.13 0.84 -2.63
CA TYR A 34 10.45 1.28 -3.86
C TYR A 34 11.34 2.17 -4.73
N PRO A 35 12.46 1.65 -5.28
CA PRO A 35 13.37 2.46 -6.11
C PRO A 35 12.75 2.89 -7.45
N MET A 36 11.63 2.28 -7.86
CA MET A 36 10.88 2.64 -9.06
C MET A 36 9.95 3.85 -8.86
N PHE A 37 9.81 4.38 -7.64
CA PHE A 37 8.98 5.57 -7.41
C PHE A 37 9.68 6.81 -7.97
N GLU A 38 9.17 7.28 -9.11
CA GLU A 38 9.60 8.51 -9.77
C GLU A 38 8.53 9.61 -9.60
N ARG A 39 8.94 10.81 -9.21
CA ARG A 39 8.01 11.92 -8.92
C ARG A 39 7.20 12.31 -10.16
N GLU A 40 7.87 12.37 -11.31
CA GLU A 40 7.33 12.78 -12.60
C GLU A 40 6.26 11.80 -13.12
N CYS A 41 6.37 10.52 -12.74
CA CYS A 41 5.49 9.45 -13.19
C CYS A 41 4.33 9.21 -12.19
N HIS A 42 4.59 9.33 -10.90
CA HIS A 42 3.67 8.87 -9.86
C HIS A 42 2.97 10.00 -9.10
N ILE A 43 3.46 11.24 -9.17
CA ILE A 43 2.78 12.39 -8.57
C ILE A 43 1.94 13.07 -9.65
N THR A 44 0.62 13.08 -9.48
CA THR A 44 -0.28 13.70 -10.46
C THR A 44 -1.23 14.70 -9.79
N GLU A 45 -1.39 15.87 -10.40
CA GLU A 45 -2.25 16.95 -9.90
C GLU A 45 -3.73 16.58 -9.99
N SER A 46 -4.15 16.03 -11.14
CA SER A 46 -5.55 15.70 -11.38
C SER A 46 -5.93 14.36 -10.74
N SER A 47 -7.11 14.34 -10.12
CA SER A 47 -7.80 13.10 -9.76
C SER A 47 -8.63 12.64 -10.97
N PRO A 48 -8.32 11.48 -11.57
CA PRO A 48 -9.16 10.91 -12.62
C PRO A 48 -10.47 10.38 -12.04
N PRO A 49 -11.54 10.23 -12.85
CA PRO A 49 -12.75 9.56 -12.41
C PRO A 49 -12.46 8.16 -11.87
N TYR A 50 -13.10 7.79 -10.76
CA TYR A 50 -12.94 6.52 -10.05
C TYR A 50 -14.28 5.81 -9.83
N ASP A 51 -14.24 4.50 -9.66
CA ASP A 51 -15.44 3.66 -9.48
C ASP A 51 -15.84 3.56 -8.01
N ARG A 52 -14.86 3.60 -7.11
CA ARG A 52 -15.04 3.56 -5.65
C ARG A 52 -13.91 4.29 -4.95
N CYS A 53 -14.14 4.70 -3.71
CA CYS A 53 -13.10 5.15 -2.80
C CYS A 53 -13.31 4.57 -1.39
N PHE A 54 -12.22 4.45 -0.65
CA PHE A 54 -12.21 3.94 0.71
C PHE A 54 -11.03 4.53 1.48
N LEU A 55 -11.04 4.35 2.80
CA LEU A 55 -9.95 4.75 3.67
C LEU A 55 -9.01 3.59 3.96
N SER A 56 -7.73 3.87 4.11
CA SER A 56 -6.75 2.91 4.66
C SER A 56 -5.97 3.56 5.78
N CYS A 57 -5.68 2.82 6.84
CA CYS A 57 -5.04 3.33 8.03
C CYS A 57 -3.91 2.42 8.52
N ASP A 58 -2.74 3.02 8.79
CA ASP A 58 -1.74 2.47 9.70
C ASP A 58 -1.90 3.12 11.07
N TYR A 59 -2.20 2.30 12.07
CA TYR A 59 -2.59 2.76 13.39
C TYR A 59 -1.40 2.70 14.36
N GLY A 60 -1.00 3.87 14.87
CA GLY A 60 0.02 4.00 15.91
C GLY A 60 -0.44 4.96 17.01
N THR A 61 -0.30 4.54 18.28
CA THR A 61 -0.54 5.39 19.46
C THR A 61 0.73 6.10 19.93
N HIS A 62 1.86 5.40 19.85
CA HIS A 62 3.21 5.95 20.12
C HIS A 62 4.00 6.26 18.85
N ASN A 63 3.63 5.60 17.75
CA ASN A 63 4.17 5.84 16.43
C ASN A 63 3.17 6.66 15.61
N PRO A 64 3.59 7.31 14.52
CA PRO A 64 2.68 8.04 13.67
C PRO A 64 1.44 7.24 13.25
N PHE A 65 0.30 7.93 13.22
CA PHE A 65 -0.94 7.48 12.63
C PHE A 65 -1.01 8.00 11.20
N ALA A 66 -1.15 7.12 10.22
CA ALA A 66 -1.32 7.48 8.82
C ALA A 66 -2.69 7.03 8.32
N LEU A 67 -3.43 7.94 7.69
CA LEU A 67 -4.74 7.69 7.12
C LEU A 67 -4.77 8.24 5.69
N GLY A 68 -5.18 7.42 4.74
CA GLY A 68 -5.28 7.80 3.33
C GLY A 68 -6.68 7.58 2.78
N LEU A 69 -7.16 8.54 1.97
CA LEU A 69 -8.32 8.33 1.10
C LEU A 69 -7.81 7.82 -0.24
N VAL A 70 -8.21 6.60 -0.59
CA VAL A 70 -7.75 5.91 -1.79
C VAL A 70 -8.91 5.75 -2.75
N SER A 71 -8.77 6.31 -3.95
CA SER A 71 -9.70 6.09 -5.05
C SER A 71 -9.22 4.91 -5.91
N VAL A 72 -10.18 4.15 -6.44
CA VAL A 72 -9.92 2.98 -7.27
C VAL A 72 -10.75 3.03 -8.53
N ARG A 73 -10.08 2.77 -9.65
CA ARG A 73 -10.69 2.62 -10.96
C ARG A 73 -10.25 1.31 -11.60
N HIS A 74 -11.19 0.57 -12.16
CA HIS A 74 -10.88 -0.57 -13.00
C HIS A 74 -10.62 -0.10 -14.44
N THR A 75 -9.45 -0.43 -14.98
CA THR A 75 -9.02 -0.08 -16.33
C THR A 75 -8.60 -1.33 -17.09
N GLU A 76 -8.20 -1.19 -18.36
CA GLU A 76 -7.61 -2.29 -19.14
C GLU A 76 -6.29 -2.80 -18.54
N LYS A 77 -5.60 -1.97 -17.74
CA LYS A 77 -4.41 -2.38 -17.00
C LYS A 77 -4.74 -3.13 -15.70
N GLY A 78 -6.03 -3.23 -15.34
CA GLY A 78 -6.50 -3.74 -14.05
C GLY A 78 -6.86 -2.63 -13.07
N LEU A 79 -6.77 -2.91 -11.77
CA LEU A 79 -7.06 -1.94 -10.72
C LEU A 79 -5.98 -0.85 -10.67
N CYS A 80 -6.41 0.38 -10.90
CA CYS A 80 -5.63 1.60 -10.73
C CYS A 80 -6.07 2.29 -9.43
N TYR A 81 -5.08 2.73 -8.67
CA TYR A 81 -5.21 3.34 -7.36
C TYR A 81 -4.67 4.76 -7.41
N ARG A 82 -5.30 5.65 -6.67
CA ARG A 82 -4.75 6.96 -6.37
C ARG A 82 -4.92 7.29 -4.89
N LEU A 83 -3.84 7.71 -4.25
CA LEU A 83 -3.92 8.34 -2.94
C LEU A 83 -4.33 9.80 -3.12
N GLU A 84 -5.58 10.12 -2.78
CA GLU A 84 -6.18 11.44 -3.02
C GLU A 84 -5.75 12.46 -1.98
N ARG A 85 -5.81 12.03 -0.71
CA ARG A 85 -5.49 12.83 0.46
C ARG A 85 -4.87 11.95 1.53
N GLU A 86 -4.07 12.56 2.39
CA GLU A 86 -3.56 11.90 3.59
C GLU A 86 -3.83 12.76 4.83
N PHE A 87 -3.98 12.09 5.97
CA PHE A 87 -3.83 12.65 7.30
C PHE A 87 -2.71 11.90 8.01
N TYR A 88 -1.77 12.63 8.60
CA TYR A 88 -0.58 12.07 9.23
C TYR A 88 -0.35 12.74 10.58
N HIS A 89 -0.39 11.97 11.66
CA HIS A 89 -0.24 12.48 13.03
C HIS A 89 0.89 11.77 13.76
N ASP A 90 1.97 12.49 14.04
CA ASP A 90 3.12 12.00 14.80
C ASP A 90 2.90 12.26 16.31
N GLY A 91 2.42 11.26 17.04
CA GLY A 91 2.11 11.37 18.46
C GLY A 91 3.30 11.76 19.35
N ARG A 92 4.55 11.52 18.89
CA ARG A 92 5.75 11.94 19.62
C ARG A 92 6.00 13.44 19.53
N LYS A 93 5.55 14.08 18.46
CA LYS A 93 5.73 15.52 18.22
C LYS A 93 4.51 16.34 18.61
N ALA A 94 3.32 15.83 18.35
CA ALA A 94 2.05 16.56 18.49
C ALA A 94 1.21 16.12 19.70
N GLY A 95 1.71 15.17 20.49
CA GLY A 95 0.99 14.59 21.62
C GLY A 95 0.14 13.39 21.22
N GLN A 96 -0.08 12.49 22.18
CA GLN A 96 -0.82 11.25 21.96
C GLN A 96 -2.32 11.52 21.89
N LEU A 97 -3.00 10.81 20.99
CA LEU A 97 -4.45 10.80 20.91
C LEU A 97 -4.98 9.43 21.34
N THR A 98 -6.19 9.43 21.88
CA THR A 98 -6.95 8.22 22.20
C THR A 98 -7.63 7.63 20.97
N ASP A 99 -8.08 6.37 21.04
CA ASP A 99 -8.86 5.72 19.98
C ASP A 99 -10.07 6.52 19.56
N SER A 100 -10.78 7.10 20.53
CA SER A 100 -11.93 7.96 20.30
C SER A 100 -11.54 9.22 19.50
N GLN A 101 -10.43 9.88 19.87
CA GLN A 101 -9.96 11.07 19.17
C GLN A 101 -9.47 10.73 17.75
N TYR A 102 -8.76 9.62 17.56
CA TYR A 102 -8.40 9.16 16.21
C TYR A 102 -9.65 8.83 15.37
N ALA A 103 -10.68 8.25 15.97
CA ALA A 103 -11.94 7.97 15.29
C ALA A 103 -12.68 9.27 14.92
N ASP A 104 -12.64 10.32 15.76
CA ASP A 104 -13.17 11.64 15.43
C ASP A 104 -12.44 12.23 14.21
N ARG A 105 -11.10 12.19 14.21
CA ARG A 105 -10.28 12.64 13.08
C ARG A 105 -10.55 11.87 11.80
N LEU A 106 -10.76 10.56 11.90
CA LEU A 106 -11.08 9.72 10.75
C LEU A 106 -12.42 10.11 10.13
N VAL A 107 -13.45 10.34 10.95
CA VAL A 107 -14.78 10.76 10.47
C VAL A 107 -14.71 12.14 9.82
N GLU A 108 -14.03 13.09 10.47
CA GLU A 108 -13.77 14.43 9.93
C GLU A 108 -13.05 14.36 8.58
N PHE A 109 -11.98 13.57 8.49
CA PHE A 109 -11.21 13.38 7.28
C PHE A 109 -11.99 12.68 6.15
N ASN A 110 -12.86 11.71 6.50
CA ASN A 110 -13.64 10.96 5.52
C ASN A 110 -14.64 11.86 4.80
N GLY A 111 -15.29 12.78 5.51
CA GLY A 111 -16.35 13.63 4.96
C GLY A 111 -17.53 12.86 4.34
N GLY A 112 -17.64 11.55 4.60
CA GLY A 112 -18.62 10.66 3.96
C GLY A 112 -18.22 10.13 2.57
N GLU A 113 -16.98 10.37 2.10
CA GLU A 113 -16.53 9.96 0.78
C GLU A 113 -16.23 8.45 0.71
N GLY A 114 -15.38 7.95 1.61
CA GLY A 114 -14.97 6.56 1.63
C GLY A 114 -16.03 5.63 2.21
N ALA A 115 -16.30 4.52 1.50
CA ALA A 115 -17.34 3.55 1.88
C ALA A 115 -16.99 2.67 3.10
N TYR A 116 -15.70 2.43 3.33
CA TYR A 116 -15.19 1.64 4.45
C TYR A 116 -13.75 2.07 4.78
N VAL A 117 -13.23 1.57 5.91
CA VAL A 117 -11.81 1.72 6.27
C VAL A 117 -11.11 0.36 6.37
N VAL A 118 -9.92 0.27 5.79
CA VAL A 118 -8.99 -0.84 5.95
C VAL A 118 -8.05 -0.56 7.12
N VAL A 119 -7.99 -1.48 8.08
CA VAL A 119 -7.18 -1.32 9.32
C VAL A 119 -6.41 -2.61 9.60
N ASP A 120 -5.16 -2.49 10.08
CA ASP A 120 -4.39 -3.64 10.56
C ASP A 120 -5.19 -4.43 11.63
N PRO A 121 -5.37 -5.75 11.46
CA PRO A 121 -5.98 -6.63 12.47
C PRO A 121 -5.42 -6.45 13.89
N SER A 122 -4.18 -6.02 14.05
CA SER A 122 -3.52 -5.82 15.35
C SER A 122 -4.13 -4.67 16.17
N ALA A 123 -4.73 -3.66 15.51
CA ALA A 123 -5.35 -2.48 16.13
C ALA A 123 -6.76 -2.77 16.70
N SER A 124 -6.89 -3.82 17.50
CA SER A 124 -8.18 -4.37 17.93
C SER A 124 -9.07 -3.39 18.70
N SER A 125 -8.51 -2.55 19.57
CA SER A 125 -9.25 -1.54 20.34
C SER A 125 -9.82 -0.44 19.42
N PHE A 126 -9.01 0.03 18.48
CA PHE A 126 -9.42 1.03 17.50
C PHE A 126 -10.49 0.47 16.54
N ILE A 127 -10.34 -0.77 16.09
CA ILE A 127 -11.36 -1.47 15.29
C ILE A 127 -12.69 -1.54 16.05
N ALA A 128 -12.66 -1.87 17.34
CA ALA A 128 -13.86 -1.92 18.17
C ALA A 128 -14.52 -0.55 18.29
N GLU A 129 -13.73 0.51 18.49
CA GLU A 129 -14.23 1.90 18.55
C GLU A 129 -14.88 2.36 17.24
N LEU A 130 -14.26 2.10 16.10
CA LEU A 130 -14.82 2.43 14.79
C LEU A 130 -16.14 1.70 14.53
N ARG A 131 -16.21 0.40 14.86
CA ARG A 131 -17.44 -0.39 14.70
C ARG A 131 -18.56 0.08 15.62
N ARG A 132 -18.24 0.48 16.86
CA ARG A 132 -19.20 1.08 17.81
C ARG A 132 -19.84 2.35 17.24
N ARG A 133 -19.12 3.08 16.40
CA ARG A 133 -19.59 4.29 15.70
C ARG A 133 -20.32 4.00 14.37
N GLY A 134 -20.52 2.73 14.03
CA GLY A 134 -21.20 2.32 12.79
C GLY A 134 -20.33 2.41 11.52
N ILE A 135 -19.01 2.56 11.66
CA ILE A 135 -18.08 2.62 10.52
C ILE A 135 -17.81 1.21 10.02
N GLU A 136 -17.91 0.98 8.71
CA GLU A 136 -17.53 -0.30 8.11
C GLU A 136 -16.01 -0.47 8.14
N VAL A 137 -15.54 -1.48 8.87
CA VAL A 137 -14.12 -1.80 9.01
C VAL A 137 -13.79 -3.12 8.33
N ARG A 138 -12.84 -3.09 7.41
CA ARG A 138 -12.24 -4.27 6.77
C ARG A 138 -10.85 -4.49 7.33
N LYS A 139 -10.57 -5.73 7.71
CA LYS A 139 -9.24 -6.10 8.23
C LYS A 139 -8.24 -6.17 7.08
N ALA A 140 -7.09 -5.54 7.27
CA ALA A 140 -6.01 -5.58 6.29
C ALA A 140 -5.44 -6.99 6.14
N SER A 141 -5.04 -7.33 4.92
CA SER A 141 -4.08 -8.42 4.68
C SER A 141 -2.68 -7.87 4.96
N ASN A 142 -2.04 -8.33 6.04
CA ASN A 142 -0.83 -7.70 6.58
C ASN A 142 0.49 -8.43 6.23
N ASP A 143 0.47 -9.36 5.28
CA ASP A 143 1.71 -9.95 4.74
C ASP A 143 2.58 -8.86 4.13
N VAL A 144 3.76 -8.63 4.74
CA VAL A 144 4.66 -7.54 4.38
C VAL A 144 5.23 -7.76 2.97
N HIS A 145 5.67 -8.96 2.64
CA HIS A 145 6.35 -9.25 1.38
C HIS A 145 5.38 -9.25 0.19
N GLU A 146 4.23 -9.91 0.32
CA GLU A 146 3.17 -9.86 -0.70
C GLU A 146 2.64 -8.43 -0.86
N GLY A 147 2.49 -7.69 0.24
CA GLY A 147 2.05 -6.31 0.21
C GLY A 147 3.04 -5.38 -0.52
N ILE A 148 4.33 -5.46 -0.18
CA ILE A 148 5.37 -4.67 -0.87
C ILE A 148 5.39 -5.02 -2.37
N ARG A 149 5.31 -6.30 -2.74
CA ARG A 149 5.23 -6.71 -4.16
C ARG A 149 4.01 -6.12 -4.86
N CYS A 150 2.86 -6.08 -4.18
CA CYS A 150 1.64 -5.51 -4.74
C CYS A 150 1.80 -4.02 -5.04
N VAL A 151 2.40 -3.26 -4.13
CA VAL A 151 2.67 -1.82 -4.31
C VAL A 151 3.72 -1.61 -5.41
N ALA A 152 4.83 -2.35 -5.37
CA ALA A 152 5.91 -2.26 -6.36
C ALA A 152 5.38 -2.52 -7.78
N ALA A 153 4.60 -3.58 -7.99
CA ALA A 153 3.99 -3.87 -9.28
C ALA A 153 3.02 -2.76 -9.73
N ALA A 154 2.26 -2.17 -8.80
CA ALA A 154 1.36 -1.07 -9.13
C ALA A 154 2.11 0.20 -9.54
N LEU A 155 3.26 0.50 -8.93
CA LEU A 155 4.13 1.60 -9.36
C LEU A 155 4.71 1.33 -10.75
N THR A 156 5.39 0.18 -10.93
CA THR A 156 6.04 -0.18 -12.20
C THR A 156 5.07 -0.17 -13.39
N GLU A 157 3.81 -0.57 -13.20
CA GLU A 157 2.80 -0.61 -14.27
C GLU A 157 2.06 0.73 -14.46
N GLY A 158 2.40 1.76 -13.67
CA GLY A 158 1.73 3.07 -13.68
C GLY A 158 0.27 2.98 -13.21
N ARG A 159 -0.02 2.07 -12.28
CA ARG A 159 -1.34 1.85 -11.67
C ARG A 159 -1.49 2.47 -10.30
N LEU A 160 -0.43 2.99 -9.69
CA LEU A 160 -0.51 3.76 -8.45
C LEU A 160 -0.04 5.19 -8.70
N THR A 161 -0.88 6.17 -8.38
CA THR A 161 -0.52 7.60 -8.37
C THR A 161 -0.81 8.21 -7.00
N VAL A 162 -0.18 9.35 -6.73
CA VAL A 162 -0.26 10.04 -5.45
C VAL A 162 -0.53 11.53 -5.71
N SER A 163 -1.45 12.11 -4.94
CA SER A 163 -1.67 13.55 -4.94
C SER A 163 -0.44 14.29 -4.41
N PRO A 164 -0.04 15.43 -4.99
CA PRO A 164 1.09 16.22 -4.49
C PRO A 164 0.89 16.73 -3.06
N ALA A 165 -0.35 16.79 -2.57
CA ALA A 165 -0.66 17.14 -1.19
C ALA A 165 -0.24 16.05 -0.18
N CYS A 166 0.01 14.82 -0.63
CA CYS A 166 0.40 13.69 0.22
C CYS A 166 1.91 13.69 0.53
N THR A 167 2.37 14.78 1.15
CA THR A 167 3.78 15.09 1.36
C THR A 167 4.53 14.08 2.24
N ASN A 168 3.87 13.48 3.24
CA ASN A 168 4.47 12.45 4.09
C ASN A 168 4.64 11.15 3.31
N THR A 169 3.63 10.72 2.57
CA THR A 169 3.73 9.55 1.69
C THR A 169 4.87 9.72 0.69
N ILE A 170 4.97 10.89 0.04
CA ILE A 170 6.04 11.18 -0.92
C ILE A 170 7.42 11.17 -0.23
N ARG A 171 7.53 11.73 0.97
CA ARG A 171 8.77 11.68 1.77
C ARG A 171 9.15 10.24 2.09
N GLU A 172 8.21 9.43 2.56
CA GLU A 172 8.47 8.04 2.94
C GLU A 172 8.90 7.17 1.75
N PHE A 173 8.31 7.35 0.56
CA PHE A 173 8.81 6.71 -0.65
C PHE A 173 10.31 6.96 -0.90
N SER A 174 10.81 8.14 -0.53
CA SER A 174 12.22 8.51 -0.75
C SER A 174 13.21 7.96 0.29
N CYS A 175 12.73 7.41 1.41
CA CYS A 175 13.60 6.92 2.49
C CYS A 175 13.27 5.52 3.01
N TYR A 176 12.14 4.93 2.62
CA TYR A 176 11.75 3.58 3.01
C TYR A 176 12.68 2.55 2.39
N SER A 177 13.41 1.83 3.25
CA SER A 177 14.57 1.02 2.87
C SER A 177 14.61 -0.33 3.60
N TRP A 178 15.37 -1.26 3.03
CA TRP A 178 15.62 -2.58 3.62
C TRP A 178 16.58 -2.51 4.81
N ASP A 179 16.31 -3.32 5.83
CA ASP A 179 17.19 -3.47 6.99
C ASP A 179 18.39 -4.37 6.61
N ILE A 180 19.50 -3.74 6.26
CA ILE A 180 20.74 -4.43 5.85
C ILE A 180 21.21 -5.40 6.93
N LYS A 181 21.11 -5.02 8.21
CA LYS A 181 21.54 -5.86 9.33
C LYS A 181 20.63 -7.08 9.46
N ALA A 182 19.32 -6.92 9.28
CA ALA A 182 18.41 -8.06 9.25
C ALA A 182 18.74 -9.00 8.07
N ALA A 183 19.02 -8.43 6.89
CA ALA A 183 19.36 -9.19 5.70
C ALA A 183 20.66 -10.02 5.87
N GLU A 184 21.67 -9.48 6.57
CA GLU A 184 22.89 -10.22 6.95
C GLU A 184 22.60 -11.47 7.82
N HIS A 185 21.48 -11.47 8.55
CA HIS A 185 21.02 -12.59 9.36
C HIS A 185 19.95 -13.45 8.65
N GLY A 186 19.72 -13.23 7.36
CA GLY A 186 18.73 -13.97 6.56
C GLY A 186 17.28 -13.52 6.76
N GLU A 187 17.06 -12.38 7.41
CA GLU A 187 15.73 -11.77 7.59
C GLU A 187 15.53 -10.63 6.59
N ASP A 188 14.63 -10.80 5.64
CA ASP A 188 14.19 -9.70 4.78
C ASP A 188 13.06 -8.93 5.44
N ARG A 189 13.36 -7.69 5.85
CA ARG A 189 12.34 -6.77 6.34
C ARG A 189 12.77 -5.32 6.12
N PRO A 190 11.81 -4.41 5.93
CA PRO A 190 12.10 -2.99 5.89
C PRO A 190 12.55 -2.49 7.28
N VAL A 191 13.31 -1.41 7.29
CA VAL A 191 13.60 -0.65 8.51
C VAL A 191 12.28 -0.09 9.06
N LYS A 192 12.01 -0.29 10.35
CA LYS A 192 10.83 0.25 11.05
C LYS A 192 10.99 1.74 11.36
N GLN A 193 11.17 2.54 10.32
CA GLN A 193 11.33 3.98 10.40
C GLN A 193 10.78 4.61 9.12
N ASN A 194 9.91 5.61 9.27
CA ASN A 194 9.27 6.31 8.14
C ASN A 194 8.51 5.32 7.23
N ASP A 195 7.74 4.42 7.85
CA ASP A 195 7.06 3.30 7.20
C ASP A 195 5.53 3.36 7.30
N HIS A 196 4.97 4.36 7.97
CA HIS A 196 3.55 4.41 8.30
C HIS A 196 2.65 4.70 7.09
N ALA A 197 3.04 5.64 6.23
CA ALA A 197 2.35 5.86 4.98
C ALA A 197 2.57 4.70 4.00
N MET A 198 3.75 4.07 4.04
CA MET A 198 4.04 2.87 3.24
C MET A 198 3.17 1.68 3.64
N ASP A 199 2.99 1.46 4.94
CA ASP A 199 2.12 0.42 5.48
C ASP A 199 0.64 0.74 5.20
N MET A 200 0.22 1.99 5.36
CA MET A 200 -1.12 2.43 4.97
C MET A 200 -1.43 2.13 3.49
N LEU A 201 -0.50 2.43 2.57
CA LEU A 201 -0.65 2.10 1.15
C LEU A 201 -0.63 0.60 0.90
N ARG A 202 0.25 -0.14 1.59
CA ARG A 202 0.34 -1.60 1.49
C ARG A 202 -0.98 -2.25 1.90
N TYR A 203 -1.56 -1.82 3.01
CA TYR A 203 -2.87 -2.29 3.47
C TYR A 203 -3.96 -1.96 2.46
N ALA A 204 -3.94 -0.75 1.88
CA ALA A 204 -4.93 -0.33 0.88
C ALA A 204 -4.92 -1.26 -0.35
N LEU A 205 -3.77 -1.33 -1.03
CA LEU A 205 -3.65 -2.02 -2.31
C LEU A 205 -3.79 -3.53 -2.15
N TYR A 206 -3.07 -4.12 -1.19
CA TYR A 206 -3.03 -5.57 -1.07
C TYR A 206 -4.36 -6.14 -0.56
N SER A 207 -5.02 -5.45 0.38
CA SER A 207 -6.32 -5.91 0.89
C SER A 207 -7.42 -5.75 -0.15
N ASP A 208 -7.50 -4.59 -0.82
CA ASP A 208 -8.51 -4.34 -1.85
C ASP A 208 -8.34 -5.32 -3.04
N ARG A 209 -7.11 -5.56 -3.50
CA ARG A 209 -6.84 -6.53 -4.56
C ARG A 209 -7.30 -7.95 -4.20
N ARG A 210 -7.18 -8.35 -2.92
CA ARG A 210 -7.65 -9.67 -2.46
C ARG A 210 -9.16 -9.74 -2.31
N MET A 211 -9.81 -8.62 -2.01
CA MET A 211 -11.26 -8.51 -1.90
C MET A 211 -11.96 -8.42 -3.25
N ASP A 212 -11.29 -7.89 -4.27
CA ASP A 212 -11.77 -7.90 -5.65
C ASP A 212 -11.74 -9.34 -6.19
N GLY A 213 -12.77 -10.11 -5.84
CA GLY A 213 -12.96 -11.52 -6.19
C GLY A 213 -13.15 -11.77 -7.69
N ARG A 214 -13.02 -10.74 -8.53
CA ARG A 214 -12.72 -10.91 -9.95
C ARG A 214 -11.33 -11.53 -10.02
N LYS A 215 -11.27 -12.86 -10.05
CA LYS A 215 -10.13 -13.56 -10.65
C LYS A 215 -9.86 -12.79 -11.94
N GLU A 216 -8.72 -12.09 -12.05
CA GLU A 216 -8.18 -11.79 -13.36
C GLU A 216 -8.26 -13.13 -14.09
N ARG A 217 -9.16 -13.23 -15.07
CA ARG A 217 -9.14 -14.36 -16.00
C ARG A 217 -7.82 -14.16 -16.72
N TYR A 218 -6.74 -14.67 -16.14
CA TYR A 218 -5.59 -15.07 -16.90
C TYR A 218 -6.16 -15.97 -17.98
N SER A 219 -6.17 -15.48 -19.21
CA SER A 219 -6.53 -16.23 -20.40
C SER A 219 -5.42 -17.24 -20.67
N GLY A 220 -5.19 -18.15 -19.73
CA GLY A 220 -4.73 -19.48 -20.03
C GLY A 220 -5.84 -20.16 -20.80
N ARG A 221 -5.94 -19.89 -22.10
CA ARG A 221 -6.57 -20.84 -23.02
C ARG A 221 -5.77 -22.13 -22.87
N GLY A 222 -6.31 -23.05 -22.07
CA GLY A 222 -5.93 -24.44 -22.14
C GLY A 222 -6.14 -24.89 -23.58
N ILE A 223 -5.04 -25.09 -24.30
CA ILE A 223 -5.07 -25.91 -25.49
C ILE A 223 -4.91 -27.33 -24.97
N ARG A 224 -6.03 -28.05 -24.92
CA ARG A 224 -6.02 -29.50 -25.04
C ARG A 224 -5.49 -29.82 -26.44
N GLY A 225 -4.50 -30.70 -26.49
CA GLY A 225 -3.85 -31.20 -27.70
C GLY A 225 -2.61 -31.94 -27.28
#